data_AF-A0A3L8A4Q3-F1
#
_entry.id   AF-A0A3L8A4Q3-F1
#
_cell.length_a   1.000
_cell.length_b   1.000
_cell.length_c   1.000
_cell.angle_alpha   90.00
_cell.angle_beta   90.00
_cell.angle_gamma   90.00
#
_symmetry.space_group_name_H-M   'P 1'
#
loop_
_entity.id
_entity.type
_entity.pdbx_description
1 polymer ?
#
loop_
_entity_poly.entity_id
_entity_poly.type
_entity_poly.pdbx_seq_one_letter_code
_entity_poly.pdbx_strand_id
1 'polypeptide(L)'
;MAVGLRAKNAVIKEGQEHRMKISLQVFDIMNDIKKEMYNQAKEEGAWFYCIIELNPDLTYSIRFIYDDKSQIPQDHLVDSDDFVAEFKKYPRAKEYTPMWWQEILGKKAKYLE
;
A
#
# COMPACT_ATOMS: atom_id res chain seq x y z
N MET A 1 15.05 -1.64 -6.20
CA MET A 1 14.30 -0.37 -6.09
C MET A 1 13.74 -0.30 -4.67
N ALA A 2 13.58 0.90 -4.10
CA ALA A 2 13.04 1.03 -2.74
C ALA A 2 11.52 0.79 -2.79
N VAL A 3 11.06 -0.27 -2.14
CA VAL A 3 9.63 -0.52 -1.93
C VAL A 3 9.16 0.47 -0.87
N GLY A 4 8.77 1.63 -1.35
CA GLY A 4 8.37 2.78 -0.56
C GLY A 4 6.91 3.13 -0.84
N LEU A 5 6.25 3.68 0.17
CA LEU A 5 4.90 4.19 0.05
C LEU A 5 4.84 5.33 -0.98
N ARG A 6 4.34 5.08 -2.19
CA ARG A 6 4.22 6.16 -3.18
C ARG A 6 2.85 6.82 -3.07
N ALA A 7 2.81 7.96 -2.39
CA ALA A 7 1.59 8.75 -2.29
C ALA A 7 1.33 9.48 -3.64
N LYS A 8 0.08 9.40 -4.12
CA LYS A 8 -0.43 10.12 -5.29
C LYS A 8 -1.65 10.90 -4.83
N ASN A 9 -1.62 12.22 -4.99
CA ASN A 9 -2.73 13.10 -4.67
C ASN A 9 -3.24 13.72 -5.97
N ALA A 10 -4.54 13.62 -6.16
CA ALA A 10 -5.26 14.22 -7.26
C ALA A 10 -6.42 15.04 -6.69
N VAL A 11 -6.62 16.24 -7.22
CA VAL A 11 -7.79 17.06 -6.95
C VAL A 11 -8.62 17.10 -8.21
N ILE A 12 -9.90 16.74 -8.11
CA ILE A 12 -10.82 16.91 -9.22
C ILE A 12 -11.32 18.36 -9.17
N LYS A 13 -10.94 19.17 -10.14
CA LYS A 13 -11.43 20.54 -10.32
C LYS A 13 -12.12 20.62 -11.68
N GLU A 14 -13.37 21.08 -11.70
CA GLU A 14 -14.15 21.23 -12.95
C GLU A 14 -14.24 19.94 -13.78
N GLY A 15 -14.28 18.77 -13.11
CA GLY A 15 -14.33 17.45 -13.76
C GLY A 15 -13.00 16.96 -14.30
N GLN A 16 -11.89 17.69 -14.09
CA GLN A 16 -10.54 17.30 -14.50
C GLN A 16 -9.68 16.94 -13.29
N GLU A 17 -8.91 15.86 -13.42
CA GLU A 17 -7.93 15.44 -12.41
C GLU A 17 -6.67 16.31 -12.48
N HIS A 18 -6.38 17.03 -11.41
CA HIS A 18 -5.14 17.78 -11.24
C HIS A 18 -4.23 17.08 -10.23
N ARG A 19 -3.06 16.63 -10.70
CA ARG A 19 -2.04 16.06 -9.83
C ARG A 19 -1.38 17.13 -8.98
N MET A 20 -1.31 16.89 -7.67
CA MET A 20 -0.60 17.75 -6.73
C MET A 20 0.70 17.09 -6.27
N LYS A 21 1.75 17.90 -6.11
CA LYS A 21 2.98 17.43 -5.45
C LYS A 21 2.70 17.23 -3.97
N ILE A 22 3.13 16.09 -3.45
CA ILE A 22 3.04 15.73 -2.04
C ILE A 22 4.31 16.21 -1.35
N SER A 23 4.17 16.78 -0.15
CA SER A 23 5.33 17.13 0.67
C SER A 23 5.99 15.88 1.23
N LEU A 24 7.31 15.92 1.43
CA LEU A 24 8.04 14.83 2.07
C LEU A 24 7.48 14.49 3.46
N GLN A 25 7.01 15.50 4.19
CA GLN A 25 6.38 15.31 5.50
C GLN A 25 5.15 14.39 5.45
N VAL A 26 4.28 14.52 4.43
CA VAL A 26 3.12 13.64 4.29
C VAL A 26 3.56 12.21 3.98
N PHE A 27 4.59 12.04 3.16
CA PHE A 27 5.17 10.73 2.90
C PHE A 27 5.73 10.08 4.17
N ASP A 28 6.45 10.83 5.01
CA ASP A 28 7.01 10.34 6.27
C ASP A 28 5.90 9.93 7.25
N ILE A 29 4.89 10.79 7.45
CA ILE A 29 3.73 10.51 8.31
C ILE A 29 3.03 9.22 7.87
N MET A 30 2.79 9.05 6.57
CA MET A 30 2.09 7.87 6.10
C MET A 30 2.92 6.58 6.20
N ASN A 31 4.26 6.67 6.12
CA ASN A 31 5.14 5.54 6.43
C ASN A 31 5.10 5.17 7.91
N ASP A 32 5.05 6.17 8.80
CA ASP A 32 4.90 5.94 10.24
C ASP A 32 3.56 5.27 10.54
N ILE A 33 2.46 5.76 9.96
CA ILE A 33 1.13 5.11 10.08
C ILE A 33 1.20 3.65 9.61
N LYS A 34 1.82 3.38 8.45
CA LYS A 34 1.97 2.01 7.95
C LYS A 34 2.72 1.11 8.93
N LYS A 35 3.81 1.61 9.49
CA LYS A 35 4.63 0.89 10.47
C LYS A 35 3.88 0.63 11.76
N GLU A 36 3.18 1.62 12.29
CA GLU A 36 2.40 1.49 13.52
C GLU A 36 1.20 0.54 13.35
N MET A 37 0.51 0.58 12.20
CA MET A 37 -0.55 -0.38 11.89
C MET A 37 -0.01 -1.80 11.79
N TYR A 38 1.12 -1.99 11.08
CA TYR A 38 1.77 -3.31 11.00
C TYR A 38 2.15 -3.84 12.38
N ASN A 39 2.68 -2.98 13.27
CA ASN A 39 3.08 -3.41 14.60
C ASN A 39 1.92 -3.88 15.48
N GLN A 40 0.70 -3.41 15.22
CA GLN A 40 -0.52 -3.81 15.95
C GLN A 40 -1.01 -5.21 15.53
N ALA A 41 -0.82 -5.61 14.27
CA ALA A 41 -1.28 -6.88 13.72
C ALA A 41 -0.28 -7.42 12.68
N LYS A 42 0.90 -7.87 13.14
CA LYS A 42 1.99 -8.27 12.23
C LYS A 42 1.61 -9.43 11.32
N GLU A 43 0.84 -10.38 11.83
CA GLU A 43 0.39 -11.56 11.09
C GLU A 43 -0.46 -11.19 9.87
N GLU A 44 -1.18 -10.06 9.89
CA GLU A 44 -1.99 -9.57 8.76
C GLU A 44 -1.15 -8.83 7.71
N GLY A 45 0.01 -8.31 8.12
CA GLY A 45 0.94 -7.56 7.27
C GLY A 45 0.62 -6.08 7.15
N ALA A 46 1.19 -5.45 6.13
CA ALA A 46 1.02 -4.01 5.88
C ALA A 46 0.26 -3.78 4.56
N TRP A 47 -0.50 -2.70 4.51
CA TRP A 47 -1.26 -2.31 3.32
C TRP A 47 -0.33 -1.85 2.18
N PHE A 48 -0.67 -2.18 0.94
CA PHE A 48 0.07 -1.72 -0.25
C PHE A 48 -0.28 -0.30 -0.63
N TYR A 49 -1.56 0.03 -0.58
CA TYR A 49 -2.07 1.30 -1.06
C TYR A 49 -3.09 1.87 -0.08
N CYS A 50 -3.07 3.18 0.09
CA CYS A 50 -4.04 3.92 0.90
C CYS A 50 -4.72 4.94 0.00
N ILE A 51 -6.05 4.91 0.01
CA ILE A 51 -6.90 5.85 -0.71
C ILE A 51 -7.54 6.74 0.34
N ILE A 52 -7.29 8.05 0.23
CA ILE A 52 -7.90 9.08 1.06
C ILE A 52 -8.77 9.93 0.14
N GLU A 53 -10.08 9.92 0.39
CA GLU A 53 -11.05 10.72 -0.35
C GLU A 53 -11.56 11.83 0.56
N LEU A 54 -11.45 13.08 0.10
CA LEU A 54 -11.98 14.25 0.78
C LEU A 54 -13.15 14.78 -0.06
N ASN A 55 -14.34 14.83 0.53
CA ASN A 55 -15.54 15.29 -0.14
C ASN A 55 -15.75 16.81 0.08
N PRO A 56 -16.48 17.50 -0.82
CA PRO A 56 -16.75 18.92 -0.68
C PRO A 56 -17.51 19.32 0.60
N ASP A 57 -18.25 18.38 1.18
CA ASP A 57 -19.03 18.55 2.41
C ASP A 57 -18.20 18.32 3.70
N LEU A 58 -16.86 18.28 3.57
CA LEU A 58 -15.90 18.04 4.65
C LEU A 58 -15.96 16.63 5.24
N THR A 59 -16.72 15.70 4.64
CA THR A 59 -16.61 14.28 4.96
C THR A 59 -15.38 13.68 4.29
N TYR A 60 -14.89 12.58 4.85
CA TYR A 60 -13.74 11.87 4.28
C TYR A 60 -13.88 10.36 4.42
N SER A 61 -13.22 9.64 3.51
CA SER A 61 -13.05 8.19 3.55
C SER A 61 -11.56 7.83 3.51
N ILE A 62 -11.17 6.80 4.27
CA ILE A 62 -9.82 6.24 4.22
C ILE A 62 -9.97 4.74 3.99
N ARG A 63 -9.30 4.23 2.94
CA ARG A 63 -9.33 2.81 2.57
C ARG A 63 -7.91 2.29 2.42
N PHE A 64 -7.62 1.19 3.09
CA PHE A 64 -6.35 0.49 3.02
C PHE A 64 -6.49 -0.77 2.17
N ILE A 65 -5.67 -0.89 1.13
CA ILE A 65 -5.70 -2.01 0.19
C ILE A 65 -4.56 -2.97 0.54
N TYR A 66 -4.92 -4.17 0.99
CA TYR A 66 -3.98 -5.23 1.37
C TYR A 66 -3.85 -6.30 0.29
N ASP A 67 -4.97 -6.73 -0.32
CA ASP A 67 -4.98 -7.95 -1.12
C ASP A 67 -5.55 -7.80 -2.53
N ASP A 68 -6.30 -6.73 -2.80
CA ASP A 68 -6.87 -6.50 -4.13
C ASP A 68 -5.83 -5.91 -5.09
N LYS A 69 -5.19 -6.81 -5.84
CA LYS A 69 -4.18 -6.45 -6.84
C LYS A 69 -4.71 -5.48 -7.91
N SER A 70 -6.00 -5.50 -8.22
CA SER A 70 -6.59 -4.63 -9.25
C SER A 70 -6.65 -3.16 -8.83
N GLN A 71 -6.65 -2.90 -7.52
CA GLN A 71 -6.66 -1.54 -6.96
C GLN A 71 -5.25 -0.97 -6.75
N ILE A 72 -4.20 -1.76 -6.98
CA ILE A 72 -2.81 -1.29 -6.92
C ILE A 72 -2.44 -0.72 -8.30
N PRO A 73 -2.06 0.57 -8.43
CA PRO A 73 -1.86 1.19 -9.74
C PRO A 73 -0.71 0.55 -10.55
N GLN A 74 -1.00 0.11 -11.78
CA GLN A 74 -0.09 -0.60 -12.69
C GLN A 74 1.00 0.26 -13.36
N ASP A 75 0.86 1.59 -13.35
CA ASP A 75 1.87 2.53 -13.86
C ASP A 75 3.09 2.66 -12.92
N HIS A 76 3.02 1.97 -11.78
CA HIS A 76 4.15 1.59 -10.96
C HIS A 76 4.59 0.20 -11.40
N LEU A 77 5.85 0.05 -11.84
CA LEU A 77 6.45 -1.25 -12.17
C LEU A 77 6.42 -2.15 -10.93
N VAL A 78 5.28 -2.80 -10.67
CA VAL A 78 5.14 -3.83 -9.65
C VAL A 78 5.70 -5.11 -10.25
N ASP A 79 6.99 -5.09 -10.53
CA ASP A 79 7.73 -6.31 -10.82
C ASP A 79 7.55 -7.23 -9.62
N SER A 80 7.58 -8.54 -9.86
CA SER A 80 7.54 -9.54 -8.79
C SER A 80 8.50 -9.21 -7.63
N ASP A 81 9.61 -8.54 -7.92
CA ASP A 81 10.61 -8.09 -6.96
C ASP A 81 10.10 -7.05 -5.96
N ASP A 82 9.20 -6.14 -6.34
CA ASP A 82 8.64 -5.14 -5.43
C ASP A 82 7.69 -5.79 -4.43
N PHE A 83 6.86 -6.74 -4.88
CA PHE A 83 6.02 -7.55 -3.99
C PHE A 83 6.87 -8.44 -3.05
N VAL A 84 7.97 -8.98 -3.54
CA VAL A 84 8.92 -9.76 -2.73
C VAL A 84 9.61 -8.87 -1.68
N ALA A 85 10.03 -7.66 -2.05
CA ALA A 85 10.70 -6.76 -1.13
C ALA A 85 9.72 -6.13 -0.12
N GLU A 86 8.45 -5.90 -0.48
CA GLU A 86 7.41 -5.57 0.48
C GLU A 86 7.25 -6.68 1.53
N PHE A 87 7.13 -7.94 1.08
CA PHE A 87 6.99 -9.08 1.99
C PHE A 87 8.20 -9.25 2.91
N LYS A 88 9.41 -8.95 2.43
CA LYS A 88 10.62 -8.98 3.27
C LYS A 88 10.60 -7.89 4.35
N LYS A 89 10.01 -6.72 4.05
CA LYS A 89 9.94 -5.59 4.97
C LYS A 89 8.81 -5.77 5.99
N TYR A 90 7.67 -6.29 5.54
CA TYR A 90 6.48 -6.54 6.32
C TYR A 90 6.01 -7.98 6.08
N PRO A 91 6.73 -8.97 6.65
CA PRO A 91 6.31 -10.36 6.55
C PRO A 91 4.97 -10.54 7.25
N ARG A 92 4.17 -11.48 6.76
CA ARG A 92 2.85 -11.78 7.30
C ARG A 92 2.60 -13.29 7.30
N ALA A 93 1.56 -13.73 7.99
CA ALA A 93 1.20 -15.15 8.04
C ALA A 93 0.64 -15.62 6.69
N LYS A 94 0.65 -16.93 6.47
CA LYS A 94 0.29 -17.50 5.15
C LYS A 94 -1.20 -17.36 4.87
N GLU A 95 -2.03 -17.55 5.88
CA GLU A 95 -3.49 -17.39 5.86
C GLU A 95 -3.94 -15.97 5.50
N TYR A 96 -3.17 -14.96 5.88
CA TYR A 96 -3.41 -13.56 5.52
C TYR A 96 -2.77 -13.18 4.18
N THR A 97 -2.17 -14.12 3.45
CA THR A 97 -1.57 -13.85 2.13
C THR A 97 -2.43 -14.42 0.99
N PRO A 98 -3.11 -13.61 0.16
CA PRO A 98 -3.71 -14.00 -1.11
C PRO A 98 -2.84 -14.89 -2.00
N MET A 99 -3.51 -15.83 -2.66
CA MET A 99 -2.90 -16.81 -3.57
C MET A 99 -2.00 -16.17 -4.64
N TRP A 100 -2.45 -15.06 -5.26
CA TRP A 100 -1.66 -14.38 -6.29
C TRP A 100 -0.30 -13.90 -5.76
N TRP A 101 -0.22 -13.51 -4.48
CA TRP A 101 1.02 -13.06 -3.88
C TRP A 101 1.84 -14.27 -3.42
N GLN A 102 1.21 -15.32 -2.89
CA GLN A 102 1.91 -16.57 -2.58
C GLN A 102 2.61 -17.16 -3.82
N GLU A 103 1.97 -17.09 -5.00
CA GLU A 103 2.55 -17.53 -6.28
C GLU A 103 3.79 -16.72 -6.67
N ILE A 104 3.76 -15.39 -6.46
CA ILE A 104 4.90 -14.49 -6.69
C ILE A 104 6.05 -14.80 -5.73
N LEU A 105 5.76 -15.00 -4.44
CA LEU A 105 6.78 -15.26 -3.42
C LEU A 105 7.39 -16.66 -3.59
N GLY A 106 6.58 -17.63 -4.01
CA GLY A 106 6.97 -19.03 -4.19
C GLY A 106 7.64 -19.61 -2.93
N LYS A 107 8.67 -20.43 -3.14
CA LYS A 107 9.43 -21.08 -2.05
C LYS A 107 10.32 -20.12 -1.24
N LYS A 108 10.41 -18.84 -1.63
CA LYS A 108 11.28 -17.85 -0.97
C LYS A 108 10.57 -17.17 0.21
N ALA A 109 9.25 -17.34 0.33
CA ALA A 109 8.46 -16.76 1.41
C ALA A 109 8.90 -17.32 2.78
N LYS A 110 9.16 -16.41 3.72
CA LYS A 110 9.30 -16.72 5.14
C LYS A 110 8.10 -16.12 5.86
N TYR A 111 6.99 -16.88 5.89
CA TYR A 111 5.76 -16.46 6.56
C TYR A 111 5.98 -16.37 8.07
N LEU A 112 5.17 -15.52 8.72
CA LEU A 112 5.02 -15.56 10.17
C LEU A 112 4.21 -16.81 10.56
N GLU A 113 4.53 -17.36 11.73
CA GLU A 113 3.79 -18.44 12.39
C GLU A 113 2.72 -17.87 13.32
#